data_AF-A0AAN5I068-F1
#
_entry.id   AF-A0AAN5I068-F1
#
_cell.length_a   1.000
_cell.length_b   1.000
_cell.length_c   1.000
_cell.angle_alpha   90.00
_cell.angle_beta   90.00
_cell.angle_gamma   90.00
#
_symmetry.space_group_name_H-M   'P 1'
#
loop_
_entity.id
_entity.type
_entity.pdbx_description
1 polymer ?
#
loop_
_entity_poly.entity_id
_entity_poly.type
_entity_poly.pdbx_seq_one_letter_code
_entity_poly.pdbx_strand_id
1 'polypeptide(L)' 'GDNPDLTKERKSATFDTEEMTNFVYGSKAEVDRMREIEAKVAADPDLCNPVPLDFLSREKRIEAQAKK' A
#
# COMPACT_ATOMS: atom_id res chain seq x y z
N GLY A 1 0.69 1.84 17.81
CA GLY A 1 -0.45 2.77 17.72
C GLY A 1 -0.03 3.91 16.82
N ASP A 2 -0.97 4.47 16.07
CA ASP A 2 -0.67 5.49 15.07
C ASP A 2 -0.30 6.83 15.71
N ASN A 3 0.28 7.73 14.91
CA ASN A 3 0.57 9.09 15.35
C ASN A 3 -0.73 9.77 15.87
N PRO A 4 -0.71 10.41 17.06
CA PRO A 4 -1.89 11.02 17.66
C PRO A 4 -2.52 12.11 16.80
N ASP A 5 -1.72 12.89 16.07
CA ASP A 5 -2.23 13.95 15.17
C ASP A 5 -3.00 13.31 14.00
N LEU A 6 -2.43 12.28 13.37
CA LEU A 6 -3.13 11.52 12.33
C LEU A 6 -4.41 10.86 12.86
N THR A 7 -4.38 10.35 14.09
CA THR A 7 -5.54 9.73 14.72
C THR A 7 -6.66 10.73 14.96
N LYS A 8 -6.32 11.96 15.38
CA LYS A 8 -7.28 13.06 15.55
C LYS A 8 -7.97 13.38 14.22
N GLU A 9 -7.20 13.52 13.14
CA GLU A 9 -7.75 13.79 11.82
C GLU A 9 -8.65 12.65 11.34
N ARG A 10 -8.22 11.39 11.46
CA ARG A 10 -9.03 10.22 11.07
C ARG A 10 -10.36 10.11 11.83
N LYS A 11 -10.38 10.49 13.12
CA LYS A 11 -11.60 10.48 13.94
C LYS A 11 -12.63 11.54 13.51
N SER A 12 -12.23 12.55 12.76
CA SER A 12 -13.14 13.56 12.22
C SER A 12 -13.86 13.10 10.95
N ALA A 13 -13.55 11.91 10.42
CA ALA A 13 -14.23 11.36 9.26
C ALA A 13 -15.74 11.22 9.51
N THR A 14 -16.54 11.72 8.57
CA THR A 14 -18.01 11.72 8.62
C THR A 14 -18.64 10.60 7.79
N PHE A 15 -17.82 9.71 7.24
CA PHE A 15 -18.22 8.61 6.37
C PHE A 15 -17.36 7.37 6.66
N ASP A 16 -17.84 6.20 6.25
CA ASP A 16 -17.07 4.97 6.33
C ASP A 16 -16.05 4.91 5.18
N THR A 17 -14.76 4.87 5.53
CA THR A 17 -13.68 4.75 4.55
C THR A 17 -13.74 3.43 3.78
N GLU A 18 -14.31 2.37 4.36
CA GLU A 18 -14.50 1.08 3.70
C GLU A 18 -15.51 1.17 2.57
N GLU A 19 -16.68 1.75 2.85
CA GLU A 19 -17.72 1.99 1.84
C GLU A 19 -17.21 2.94 0.74
N MET A 20 -16.47 3.99 1.12
CA MET A 20 -15.83 4.89 0.16
C MET A 20 -14.83 4.15 -0.74
N THR A 21 -14.03 3.24 -0.17
CA THR A 21 -13.05 2.46 -0.95
C THR A 21 -13.77 1.53 -1.93
N ASN A 22 -14.82 0.82 -1.47
CA ASN A 22 -15.65 -0.03 -2.32
C ASN A 22 -16.34 0.77 -3.44
N PHE A 23 -16.77 2.00 -3.15
CA PHE A 23 -17.33 2.91 -4.14
C PHE A 23 -16.29 3.34 -5.19
N VAL A 24 -15.08 3.73 -4.77
CA VAL A 24 -13.99 4.16 -5.67
C VAL A 24 -13.53 3.03 -6.60
N TYR A 25 -13.39 1.82 -6.07
CA TYR A 25 -12.89 0.66 -6.83
C TYR A 25 -14.00 -0.15 -7.49
N GLY A 26 -15.26 0.28 -7.40
CA GLY A 26 -16.39 -0.31 -8.12
C GLY A 26 -17.05 -1.49 -7.42
N SER A 27 -16.34 -2.28 -6.62
CA SER A 27 -16.93 -3.34 -5.81
C SER A 27 -16.12 -3.74 -4.59
N LYS A 28 -16.82 -4.26 -3.57
CA LYS A 28 -16.18 -4.88 -2.40
C LYS A 28 -15.28 -6.06 -2.77
N ALA A 29 -15.69 -6.86 -3.75
CA ALA A 29 -14.93 -8.03 -4.19
C ALA A 29 -13.57 -7.64 -4.80
N GLU A 30 -13.51 -6.54 -5.55
CA GLU A 30 -12.25 -6.01 -6.10
C GLU A 30 -11.33 -5.50 -4.98
N VAL A 31 -11.88 -4.77 -4.00
CA VAL A 31 -11.12 -4.28 -2.85
C VAL A 31 -10.58 -5.42 -1.99
N ASP A 32 -11.40 -6.43 -1.70
CA ASP A 32 -10.99 -7.62 -0.96
C ASP A 32 -9.84 -8.33 -1.69
N ARG A 33 -9.96 -8.50 -3.01
CA ARG A 33 -8.91 -9.09 -3.84
C ARG A 33 -7.62 -8.26 -3.83
N MET A 34 -7.71 -6.94 -3.89
CA MET A 34 -6.54 -6.06 -3.81
C MET A 34 -5.81 -6.22 -2.48
N ARG A 35 -6.55 -6.32 -1.37
CA ARG A 35 -5.98 -6.57 -0.03
C ARG A 35 -5.36 -7.95 0.11
N GLU A 36 -5.98 -8.98 -0.48
CA GLU A 36 -5.39 -10.32 -0.51
C GLU A 36 -4.06 -10.32 -1.28
N ILE A 37 -3.98 -9.61 -2.41
CA ILE A 37 -2.75 -9.46 -3.19
C ILE A 37 -1.70 -8.69 -2.37
N GLU A 38 -2.09 -7.57 -1.77
CA GLU A 38 -1.19 -6.76 -0.93
C GLU A 38 -0.62 -7.57 0.24
N ALA A 39 -1.45 -8.35 0.93
CA ALA A 39 -1.02 -9.22 2.02
C ALA A 39 -0.04 -10.31 1.54
N LYS A 40 -0.26 -10.89 0.36
CA LYS A 40 0.66 -11.88 -0.24
C LYS A 40 1.98 -11.24 -0.65
N VAL A 41 1.96 -10.06 -1.26
CA VAL A 41 3.17 -9.33 -1.67
C VAL A 41 3.97 -8.90 -0.44
N ALA A 42 3.31 -8.42 0.62
CA ALA A 42 3.97 -8.03 1.86
C ALA A 42 4.59 -9.21 2.61
N ALA A 43 4.07 -10.41 2.42
CA ALA A 43 4.61 -11.64 3.00
C ALA A 43 5.84 -12.18 2.25
N ASP A 44 6.11 -11.72 1.02
CA ASP A 44 7.23 -12.16 0.19
C ASP A 44 8.39 -11.13 0.24
N PRO A 45 9.51 -11.45 0.93
CA PRO A 45 10.66 -10.55 1.03
C PRO A 45 11.33 -10.26 -0.31
N ASP A 46 11.21 -11.14 -1.32
CA ASP A 46 11.83 -10.96 -2.63
C ASP A 46 11.12 -9.88 -3.45
N LEU A 47 9.83 -9.64 -3.19
CA LEU A 47 9.05 -8.57 -3.82
C LEU A 47 9.23 -7.20 -3.11
N CYS A 48 9.77 -7.21 -1.89
CA CYS A 48 10.04 -6.01 -1.11
C CYS A 48 11.26 -5.25 -1.64
N ASN A 49 11.26 -3.92 -1.49
CA ASN A 49 12.46 -3.12 -1.76
C ASN A 49 13.41 -3.21 -0.55
N PRO A 50 14.65 -3.74 -0.69
CA PRO A 50 15.57 -3.88 0.44
C PRO A 50 16.09 -2.53 0.95
N VAL A 51 16.12 -1.52 0.08
CA VAL A 51 16.42 -0.12 0.42
C VAL A 51 15.44 0.80 -0.32
N PRO A 52 15.13 1.99 0.24
CA PRO A 52 14.39 3.01 -0.48
C PRO A 52 14.99 3.28 -1.86
N LEU A 53 14.14 3.37 -2.88
CA LEU A 53 14.58 3.56 -4.27
C LEU A 53 15.34 4.88 -4.47
N ASP A 54 15.12 5.86 -3.60
CA ASP A 54 15.78 7.17 -3.64
C ASP A 54 17.27 7.10 -3.29
N PHE A 55 17.72 6.02 -2.63
CA PHE A 55 19.14 5.78 -2.35
C PHE A 55 19.87 5.06 -3.49
N LEU A 56 19.15 4.62 -4.52
CA LEU A 56 19.72 3.90 -5.65
C LEU A 56 20.05 4.87 -6.79
N SER A 57 21.22 4.69 -7.41
CA SER A 57 21.53 5.34 -8.68
C SER A 57 20.56 4.88 -9.77
N ARG A 58 20.53 5.59 -10.90
CA ARG A 58 19.68 5.22 -12.04
C ARG A 58 19.91 3.77 -12.48
N GLU A 59 21.16 3.32 -12.59
CA GLU A 59 21.50 1.95 -13.01
C GLU A 59 20.97 0.93 -12.00
N LYS A 60 21.22 1.17 -10.71
CA LYS A 60 20.77 0.26 -9.64
C LYS A 60 19.24 0.20 -9.53
N ARG A 61 18.53 1.28 -9.84
CA ARG A 61 17.05 1.26 -9.91
C ARG A 61 16.55 0.38 -11.04
N ILE A 62 17.21 0.41 -12.20
CA ILE A 62 16.86 -0.44 -13.34
C ILE A 62 17.09 -1.92 -12.97
N GLU A 63 18.25 -2.24 -12.39
CA GLU A 63 18.57 -3.60 -11.93
C GLU A 63 17.57 -4.11 -10.88
N ALA A 64 17.24 -3.28 -9.88
CA ALA A 64 16.29 -3.63 -8.84
C ALA A 64 14.87 -3.85 -9.39
N GLN A 65 14.45 -3.08 -10.40
CA GLN A 65 13.14 -3.26 -11.05
C GLN A 65 13.08 -4.47 -11.97
N ALA A 66 14.19 -4.80 -12.65
CA ALA A 66 14.26 -5.98 -13.53
C ALA A 66 14.34 -7.31 -12.76
N LYS A 67 14.78 -7.27 -11.49
CA LYS A 67 14.82 -8.44 -10.62
C LYS A 67 13.42 -8.86 -10.12
N LYS A 68 12.50 -7.90 -10.01
CA LYS A 68 11.12 -8.12 -9.58
C LYS A 68 10.27 -8.66 -10.71
#